data_AF-A0A5N6SV72-F1
#
_entry.id   AF-A0A5N6SV72-F1
#
_cell.length_a   1.000
_cell.length_b   1.000
_cell.length_c   1.000
_cell.angle_alpha   90.00
_cell.angle_beta   90.00
_cell.angle_gamma   90.00
#
_symmetry.space_group_name_H-M   'P 1'
#
loop_
_entity.id
_entity.type
_entity.pdbx_description
1 polymer ?
#
loop_
_entity_poly.entity_id
_entity_poly.type
_entity_poly.pdbx_seq_one_letter_code
_entity_poly.pdbx_strand_id
1 'polypeptide(L)'
;MDSPSDPHRQPSSPPSPRLSEGRHAPRSRSGCWTCRTKKVKCDEGRPRCRRCLRLKLLCDYTPRRKAFKIGRQIVQSQRRRPAAGTAGPDTAPQTSPTSDWFQSLLRQDAARSISTFCMPVPAMSTSSVALTASDHEAIRYFRTTFAKLHHTKNPDYSLYSLMFRVAEINPVVMHMVLAVGGREMEFQRNLQSGHELGLGAGSPLWHYAHALKLMADVIGNDSSHQFNFDSTYTALYLMLFYEQKYGDDKCAGLVHHLNGAAQILRLQYSDKIRRFPPVARAHQPWTLPSRAHGLAPHDHLSLYAARLLMWMVNFDTSAAGSGLDSQLHATLYELMSTTAVDGQAGHYSQALETFEQLHHYSSPLYRIVWGDEYPQTELLDDVENRNVFFLEGACVQLRLMVAQLARLEDGKTEAATRWASDVERSIESTRNKFCDVIDVAAGLSVATDNSHRLVANLRRVVPLFYAVVLYFLRVRSGLTHSLTSQPVDSLRHIMNLAFQAHKYDGEKAMVRIAWPLFIVALETNDHLHREWVLSRFHALRPFGLNFQRAYQFLVHLVDLQSTSGERVDVRGIFASRDFGLFVL
;
A
#
# COMPACT_ATOMS: atom_id res chain seq x y z
N MET A 1 -58.64 -48.38 -0.88
CA MET A 1 -58.38 -49.75 -0.42
C MET A 1 -57.34 -50.29 -1.40
N ASP A 2 -56.07 -50.47 -1.08
CA ASP A 2 -55.45 -50.75 0.22
C ASP A 2 -53.97 -50.34 0.26
N SER A 3 -53.51 -50.07 1.48
CA SER A 3 -52.10 -50.01 1.86
C SER A 3 -51.56 -51.43 2.12
N PRO A 4 -50.22 -51.62 2.12
CA PRO A 4 -49.59 -52.93 1.88
C PRO A 4 -49.14 -53.66 3.15
N SER A 5 -48.74 -54.92 2.98
CA SER A 5 -47.98 -55.70 3.96
C SER A 5 -46.84 -56.44 3.26
N ASP A 6 -45.63 -56.32 3.83
CA ASP A 6 -44.41 -57.13 3.66
C ASP A 6 -44.72 -58.65 3.83
N PRO A 7 -43.85 -59.65 3.53
CA PRO A 7 -42.42 -59.59 3.22
C PRO A 7 -41.93 -60.59 2.15
N HIS A 8 -40.65 -60.57 1.77
CA HIS A 8 -39.81 -61.79 1.70
C HIS A 8 -38.33 -61.52 1.37
N ARG A 9 -37.50 -62.13 2.22
CA ARG A 9 -36.04 -62.23 2.25
C ARG A 9 -35.57 -63.34 1.30
N GLN A 10 -34.54 -63.12 0.50
CA GLN A 10 -33.72 -64.19 -0.13
C GLN A 10 -32.26 -63.75 -0.42
N PRO A 11 -31.31 -64.71 -0.57
CA PRO A 11 -30.05 -64.68 0.15
C PRO A 11 -28.80 -64.35 -0.69
N SER A 12 -27.71 -64.11 0.05
CA SER A 12 -26.33 -63.85 -0.37
C SER A 12 -25.69 -64.95 -1.22
N SER A 13 -25.11 -64.57 -2.35
CA SER A 13 -24.11 -65.34 -3.12
C SER A 13 -22.68 -65.06 -2.63
N PRO A 14 -21.78 -66.05 -2.55
CA PRO A 14 -20.43 -65.87 -2.02
C PRO A 14 -19.49 -65.24 -3.07
N PRO A 15 -18.52 -64.39 -2.68
CA PRO A 15 -17.53 -63.89 -3.61
C PRO A 15 -16.47 -64.99 -3.88
N SER A 16 -16.24 -65.29 -5.16
CA SER A 16 -15.15 -66.17 -5.60
C SER A 16 -13.77 -65.59 -5.24
N PRO A 17 -12.79 -66.42 -4.84
CA PRO A 17 -11.47 -65.93 -4.50
C PRO A 17 -10.63 -65.79 -5.77
N ARG A 18 -10.13 -64.58 -6.06
CA ARG A 18 -8.99 -64.41 -6.99
C ARG A 18 -7.97 -63.41 -6.44
N LEU A 19 -6.89 -64.03 -5.97
CA LEU A 19 -5.47 -63.69 -6.13
C LEU A 19 -4.98 -62.34 -5.62
N SER A 20 -4.18 -62.44 -4.56
CA SER A 20 -3.29 -61.39 -4.07
C SER A 20 -2.24 -61.04 -5.12
N GLU A 21 -2.49 -60.00 -5.91
CA GLU A 21 -1.41 -59.31 -6.61
C GLU A 21 -0.59 -58.51 -5.60
N GLY A 22 0.62 -59.01 -5.32
CA GLY A 22 1.60 -58.38 -4.45
C GLY A 22 2.07 -57.02 -4.99
N ARG A 23 2.30 -56.10 -4.05
CA ARG A 23 3.16 -54.88 -3.98
C ARG A 23 3.42 -53.98 -5.22
N HIS A 24 2.99 -54.31 -6.43
CA HIS A 24 3.24 -53.53 -7.66
C HIS A 24 2.03 -53.44 -8.61
N ALA A 25 0.80 -53.64 -8.12
CA ALA A 25 -0.40 -53.34 -8.90
C ALA A 25 -0.46 -51.84 -9.27
N PRO A 26 -0.89 -51.48 -10.50
CA PRO A 26 -1.09 -50.10 -10.91
C PRO A 26 -2.00 -49.38 -9.89
N ARG A 27 -1.56 -48.23 -9.38
CA ARG A 27 -2.36 -47.47 -8.41
C ARG A 27 -3.71 -47.14 -9.03
N SER A 28 -4.80 -47.62 -8.40
CA SER A 28 -6.16 -47.24 -8.77
C SER A 28 -6.24 -45.72 -8.96
N ARG A 29 -6.77 -45.30 -10.11
CA ARG A 29 -6.98 -43.89 -10.46
C ARG A 29 -8.28 -43.33 -9.85
N SER A 30 -9.15 -44.20 -9.35
CA SER A 30 -10.46 -43.90 -8.77
C SER A 30 -10.44 -43.66 -7.26
N GLY A 31 -9.33 -43.94 -6.57
CA GLY A 31 -9.16 -43.60 -5.15
C GLY A 31 -9.21 -42.09 -4.87
N CYS A 32 -9.67 -41.72 -3.67
CA CYS A 32 -9.71 -40.31 -3.25
C CYS A 32 -8.30 -39.68 -3.23
N TRP A 33 -8.23 -38.37 -3.46
CA TRP A 33 -6.98 -37.62 -3.49
C TRP A 33 -6.22 -37.71 -2.17
N THR A 34 -6.92 -37.74 -1.04
CA THR A 34 -6.32 -37.86 0.29
C THR A 34 -5.50 -39.16 0.43
N CYS A 35 -6.05 -40.30 -0.01
CA CYS A 35 -5.34 -41.58 0.02
C CYS A 35 -4.21 -41.63 -1.02
N ARG A 36 -4.44 -41.04 -2.21
CA ARG A 36 -3.45 -41.01 -3.30
C ARG A 36 -2.22 -40.16 -2.94
N THR A 37 -2.40 -38.99 -2.36
CA THR A 37 -1.31 -38.12 -1.88
C THR A 37 -0.49 -38.83 -0.80
N LYS A 38 -1.16 -39.53 0.13
CA LYS A 38 -0.50 -40.31 1.18
C LYS A 38 0.04 -41.66 0.72
N LYS A 39 -0.10 -42.01 -0.56
CA LYS A 39 0.37 -43.27 -1.18
C LYS A 39 -0.11 -44.53 -0.45
N VAL A 40 -1.33 -44.50 0.10
CA VAL A 40 -1.96 -45.65 0.78
C VAL A 40 -3.16 -46.19 -0.02
N LYS A 41 -3.55 -47.45 0.23
CA LYS A 41 -4.72 -48.08 -0.43
C LYS A 41 -6.01 -47.36 -0.05
N CYS A 42 -6.82 -47.02 -1.05
CA CYS A 42 -8.17 -46.48 -0.90
C CYS A 42 -9.17 -47.61 -1.14
N ASP A 43 -10.22 -47.70 -0.34
CA ASP A 43 -11.33 -48.64 -0.55
C ASP A 43 -12.43 -48.10 -1.49
N GLU A 44 -12.25 -46.88 -2.02
CA GLU A 44 -13.12 -46.25 -3.03
C GLU A 44 -14.59 -46.04 -2.62
N GLY A 45 -14.94 -46.30 -1.36
CA GLY A 45 -16.26 -46.00 -0.82
C GLY A 45 -16.63 -44.53 -1.00
N ARG A 46 -17.87 -44.28 -1.42
CA ARG A 46 -18.48 -42.95 -1.58
C ARG A 46 -19.70 -42.81 -0.65
N PRO A 47 -19.96 -41.63 -0.07
CA PRO A 47 -19.28 -40.34 -0.29
C PRO A 47 -17.91 -40.20 0.42
N ARG A 48 -17.59 -41.09 1.37
CA ARG A 48 -16.28 -41.14 2.06
C ARG A 48 -15.76 -42.57 2.11
N CYS A 49 -14.46 -42.76 1.85
CA CYS A 49 -13.82 -44.07 2.00
C CYS A 49 -13.65 -44.42 3.49
N ARG A 50 -13.68 -45.72 3.83
CA ARG A 50 -13.59 -46.20 5.23
C ARG A 50 -12.31 -45.76 5.92
N ARG A 51 -11.18 -45.68 5.21
CA ARG A 51 -9.92 -45.18 5.78
C ARG A 51 -10.04 -43.73 6.24
N CYS A 52 -10.57 -42.85 5.39
CA CYS A 52 -10.78 -41.44 5.73
C CYS A 52 -11.86 -41.27 6.81
N LEU A 53 -12.90 -42.11 6.81
CA LEU A 53 -13.94 -42.09 7.83
C LEU A 53 -13.37 -42.46 9.21
N ARG A 54 -12.67 -43.60 9.30
CA ARG A 54 -12.06 -44.10 10.55
C ARG A 54 -11.01 -43.15 11.12
N LEU A 55 -10.20 -42.52 10.25
CA LEU A 55 -9.15 -41.59 10.66
C LEU A 55 -9.62 -40.13 10.76
N LYS A 56 -10.93 -39.88 10.59
CA LYS A 56 -11.52 -38.53 10.57
C LYS A 56 -10.80 -37.56 9.61
N LEU A 57 -10.28 -38.07 8.50
CA LEU A 57 -9.65 -37.26 7.45
C LEU A 57 -10.69 -36.79 6.43
N LEU A 58 -10.44 -35.62 5.82
CA LEU A 58 -11.18 -35.15 4.66
C LEU A 58 -11.04 -36.15 3.51
N CYS A 59 -12.16 -36.59 2.93
CA CYS A 59 -12.17 -37.54 1.81
C CYS A 59 -12.52 -36.78 0.52
N ASP A 60 -11.51 -36.51 -0.31
CA ASP A 60 -11.67 -35.68 -1.49
C ASP A 60 -11.70 -36.53 -2.78
N TYR A 61 -12.86 -36.57 -3.45
CA TYR A 61 -13.03 -37.18 -4.78
C TYR A 61 -13.20 -36.16 -5.91
N THR A 62 -12.97 -34.86 -5.65
CA THR A 62 -13.19 -33.80 -6.65
C THR A 62 -12.31 -33.99 -7.89
N PRO A 63 -12.84 -33.84 -9.13
CA PRO A 63 -12.04 -33.93 -10.35
C PRO A 63 -11.04 -32.77 -10.43
N ARG A 64 -9.73 -33.05 -10.62
CA ARG A 64 -8.69 -32.01 -10.80
C ARG A 64 -8.14 -32.04 -12.24
N ARG A 65 -8.04 -30.88 -12.90
CA ARG A 65 -7.48 -30.73 -14.27
C ARG A 65 -5.95 -30.88 -14.25
N LYS A 66 -5.37 -31.51 -15.29
CA LYS A 66 -3.91 -31.76 -15.40
C LYS A 66 -3.18 -30.44 -15.73
N ALA A 67 -2.21 -30.03 -14.92
CA ALA A 67 -1.28 -28.94 -15.24
C ALA A 67 -0.29 -29.39 -16.34
N PHE A 68 -0.03 -28.53 -17.32
CA PHE A 68 0.94 -28.76 -18.40
C PHE A 68 2.38 -28.76 -17.85
N LYS A 69 3.21 -29.66 -18.37
CA LYS A 69 4.63 -29.80 -18.04
C LYS A 69 5.45 -28.78 -18.83
N ILE A 70 6.06 -27.80 -18.17
CA ILE A 70 7.19 -27.05 -18.74
C ILE A 70 8.48 -27.78 -18.34
N GLY A 71 9.35 -27.99 -19.34
CA GLY A 71 10.48 -28.91 -19.32
C GLY A 71 11.58 -28.57 -18.31
N ARG A 72 12.14 -29.63 -17.72
CA ARG A 72 13.39 -29.63 -16.93
C ARG A 72 14.57 -29.88 -17.87
N GLN A 73 15.33 -28.85 -18.17
CA GLN A 73 16.77 -28.91 -18.45
C GLN A 73 17.31 -27.65 -17.75
N ILE A 74 18.03 -27.72 -16.63
CA ILE A 74 19.45 -28.03 -16.52
C ILE A 74 19.72 -28.33 -15.04
N VAL A 75 20.08 -29.56 -14.67
CA VAL A 75 20.95 -29.89 -13.52
C VAL A 75 21.57 -31.27 -13.78
N GLN A 76 22.72 -31.31 -14.46
CA GLN A 76 23.64 -32.44 -14.40
C GLN A 76 25.08 -31.93 -14.43
N SER A 77 25.94 -32.61 -13.67
CA SER A 77 27.29 -32.24 -13.24
C SER A 77 27.28 -31.22 -12.08
N GLN A 78 27.88 -31.44 -10.91
CA GLN A 78 28.88 -32.41 -10.47
C GLN A 78 28.57 -32.82 -9.01
N ARG A 79 28.52 -34.11 -8.74
CA ARG A 79 28.52 -34.68 -7.39
C ARG A 79 29.94 -35.19 -7.13
N ARG A 80 30.80 -34.41 -6.47
CA ARG A 80 32.01 -34.92 -5.83
C ARG A 80 31.83 -34.84 -4.31
N ARG A 81 31.93 -36.00 -3.65
CA ARG A 81 32.04 -36.11 -2.19
C ARG A 81 33.48 -35.75 -1.79
N PRO A 82 33.71 -35.07 -0.66
CA PRO A 82 34.95 -35.23 0.08
C PRO A 82 34.74 -36.13 1.31
N ALA A 83 35.82 -36.82 1.63
CA ALA A 83 35.98 -37.76 2.74
C ALA A 83 36.17 -37.04 4.08
N ALA A 84 36.06 -37.83 5.16
CA ALA A 84 36.30 -37.43 6.54
C ALA A 84 37.76 -37.02 6.79
N GLY A 85 37.96 -36.03 7.67
CA GLY A 85 39.28 -35.78 8.28
C GLY A 85 39.47 -34.39 8.89
N THR A 86 39.55 -34.38 10.22
CA THR A 86 40.29 -33.44 11.11
C THR A 86 39.77 -32.01 11.38
N ALA A 87 39.89 -31.64 12.65
CA ALA A 87 39.31 -30.51 13.35
C ALA A 87 40.08 -29.18 13.22
N GLY A 88 39.37 -28.06 13.41
CA GLY A 88 39.90 -26.71 13.64
C GLY A 88 38.74 -25.70 13.79
N PRO A 89 38.80 -24.71 14.71
CA PRO A 89 37.63 -23.94 15.14
C PRO A 89 37.35 -22.68 14.32
N ASP A 90 36.09 -22.23 14.40
CA ASP A 90 35.56 -20.89 14.16
C ASP A 90 35.66 -20.28 12.77
N THR A 91 34.55 -20.34 12.02
CA THR A 91 33.85 -19.17 11.43
C THR A 91 32.46 -19.63 10.96
N ALA A 92 31.40 -19.08 11.54
CA ALA A 92 30.02 -19.40 11.16
C ALA A 92 29.69 -18.78 9.77
N PRO A 93 29.07 -19.51 8.82
CA PRO A 93 28.60 -18.94 7.57
C PRO A 93 27.22 -18.29 7.69
N GLN A 94 27.05 -17.21 6.93
CA GLN A 94 25.88 -16.35 6.88
C GLN A 94 24.56 -17.07 6.55
N THR A 95 23.52 -16.58 7.20
CA THR A 95 22.12 -17.02 7.07
C THR A 95 21.54 -16.71 5.69
N SER A 96 20.95 -17.73 5.06
CA SER A 96 20.15 -17.61 3.84
C SER A 96 18.85 -16.80 4.06
N PRO A 97 18.42 -15.97 3.10
CA PRO A 97 17.26 -15.05 3.24
C PRO A 97 15.89 -15.74 3.33
N THR A 98 15.82 -17.06 3.16
CA THR A 98 14.58 -17.84 3.24
C THR A 98 14.19 -18.26 4.66
N SER A 99 15.02 -17.98 5.67
CA SER A 99 14.77 -18.34 7.09
C SER A 99 13.98 -17.28 7.86
N ASP A 100 14.14 -15.99 7.53
CA ASP A 100 13.60 -14.88 8.34
C ASP A 100 12.09 -14.70 8.25
N TRP A 101 11.48 -15.08 7.11
CA TRP A 101 10.05 -14.88 6.90
C TRP A 101 9.19 -15.93 7.64
N PHE A 102 9.64 -17.19 7.73
CA PHE A 102 8.96 -18.24 8.51
C PHE A 102 8.99 -17.91 10.01
N GLN A 103 10.08 -17.31 10.47
CA GLN A 103 10.24 -16.81 11.84
C GLN A 103 9.31 -15.61 12.14
N SER A 104 8.89 -14.83 11.13
CA SER A 104 7.97 -13.67 11.30
C SER A 104 6.50 -14.10 11.48
N LEU A 105 6.11 -15.25 10.93
CA LEU A 105 4.74 -15.79 11.01
C LEU A 105 4.40 -16.43 12.37
N LEU A 106 5.40 -16.98 13.10
CA LEU A 106 5.20 -17.70 14.37
C LEU A 106 5.09 -16.80 15.63
N ARG A 107 5.14 -15.46 15.49
CA ARG A 107 5.22 -14.49 16.61
C ARG A 107 3.86 -13.87 16.95
N GLN A 108 2.87 -14.68 17.33
CA GLN A 108 1.51 -14.19 17.66
C GLN A 108 1.43 -13.53 19.04
N ASP A 109 2.22 -13.99 20.02
CA ASP A 109 2.06 -13.53 21.42
C ASP A 109 2.86 -12.26 21.77
N ALA A 110 4.02 -12.03 21.15
CA ALA A 110 4.86 -10.84 21.42
C ALA A 110 4.34 -9.56 20.74
N ALA A 111 3.50 -9.69 19.70
CA ALA A 111 2.97 -8.57 18.94
C ALA A 111 1.78 -7.88 19.64
N ARG A 112 1.05 -8.64 20.47
CA ARG A 112 -0.07 -8.13 21.29
C ARG A 112 0.38 -7.16 22.39
N SER A 113 1.63 -7.25 22.88
CA SER A 113 2.18 -6.31 23.87
C SER A 113 2.77 -5.03 23.27
N ILE A 114 2.93 -4.94 21.94
CA ILE A 114 3.52 -3.79 21.22
C ILE A 114 2.44 -2.81 20.73
N SER A 115 1.23 -3.31 20.45
CA SER A 115 0.12 -2.45 20.02
C SER A 115 -0.44 -1.69 21.22
N THR A 116 0.05 -0.47 21.42
CA THR A 116 -0.58 0.54 22.30
C THR A 116 -1.92 1.01 21.77
N PHE A 117 -2.20 0.75 20.48
CA PHE A 117 -3.53 0.86 19.91
C PHE A 117 -4.39 -0.28 20.45
N CYS A 118 -5.20 0.05 21.47
CA CYS A 118 -6.27 -0.82 21.94
C CYS A 118 -7.48 -0.59 21.04
N MET A 119 -7.99 -1.66 20.45
CA MET A 119 -9.25 -1.60 19.72
C MET A 119 -10.32 -1.07 20.67
N PRO A 120 -10.98 0.05 20.35
CA PRO A 120 -12.04 0.54 21.20
C PRO A 120 -13.15 -0.52 21.21
N VAL A 121 -13.34 -1.17 22.36
CA VAL A 121 -14.53 -1.97 22.61
C VAL A 121 -15.70 -0.98 22.56
N PRO A 122 -16.79 -1.24 21.80
CA PRO A 122 -17.94 -0.36 21.79
C PRO A 122 -18.62 -0.41 23.16
N ALA A 123 -18.12 0.40 24.09
CA ALA A 123 -18.64 0.53 25.44
C ALA A 123 -19.54 1.77 25.48
N MET A 124 -20.83 1.62 25.15
CA MET A 124 -21.92 2.62 25.32
C MET A 124 -21.67 4.09 24.87
N SER A 125 -20.50 4.40 24.29
CA SER A 125 -20.01 5.72 23.92
C SER A 125 -19.95 5.76 22.40
N THR A 126 -21.12 5.80 21.78
CA THR A 126 -21.24 6.16 20.38
C THR A 126 -20.77 7.60 20.19
N SER A 127 -20.11 7.89 19.07
CA SER A 127 -19.81 9.26 18.62
C SER A 127 -21.02 10.16 18.85
N SER A 128 -20.83 11.31 19.50
CA SER A 128 -21.92 12.23 19.90
C SER A 128 -22.59 12.95 18.72
N VAL A 129 -22.23 12.61 17.49
CA VAL A 129 -22.73 13.23 16.26
C VAL A 129 -24.14 12.70 15.96
N ALA A 130 -25.11 13.61 15.86
CA ALA A 130 -26.44 13.29 15.38
C ALA A 130 -26.42 13.10 13.85
N LEU A 131 -26.62 11.87 13.37
CA LEU A 131 -26.49 11.51 11.95
C LEU A 131 -27.81 11.67 11.19
N THR A 132 -27.77 12.38 10.06
CA THR A 132 -28.88 12.51 9.10
C THR A 132 -28.91 11.35 8.10
N ALA A 133 -29.95 11.27 7.26
CA ALA A 133 -30.00 10.27 6.18
C ALA A 133 -28.85 10.42 5.17
N SER A 134 -28.46 11.66 4.86
CA SER A 134 -27.30 11.97 4.01
C SER A 134 -26.00 11.47 4.63
N ASP A 135 -25.87 11.60 5.96
CA ASP A 135 -24.69 11.14 6.68
C ASP A 135 -24.53 9.62 6.64
N HIS A 136 -25.64 8.88 6.77
CA HIS A 136 -25.63 7.42 6.64
C HIS A 136 -25.20 6.99 5.23
N GLU A 137 -25.56 7.76 4.20
CA GLU A 137 -25.11 7.52 2.84
C GLU A 137 -23.61 7.78 2.68
N ALA A 138 -23.11 8.89 3.22
CA ALA A 138 -21.68 9.22 3.23
C ALA A 138 -20.84 8.16 3.96
N ILE A 139 -21.31 7.68 5.11
CA ILE A 139 -20.68 6.56 5.84
C ILE A 139 -20.66 5.29 4.99
N ARG A 140 -21.78 4.94 4.35
CA ARG A 140 -21.85 3.75 3.48
C ARG A 140 -20.87 3.89 2.32
N TYR A 141 -20.82 5.05 1.66
CA TYR A 141 -19.89 5.32 0.58
C TYR A 141 -18.43 5.23 1.04
N PHE A 142 -18.10 5.84 2.18
CA PHE A 142 -16.76 5.80 2.78
C PHE A 142 -16.29 4.35 3.01
N ARG A 143 -17.13 3.54 3.64
CA ARG A 143 -16.81 2.14 3.98
C ARG A 143 -16.72 1.21 2.77
N THR A 144 -17.35 1.55 1.65
CA THR A 144 -17.49 0.64 0.50
C THR A 144 -16.75 1.14 -0.73
N THR A 145 -17.21 2.21 -1.36
CA THR A 145 -16.68 2.71 -2.62
C THR A 145 -15.36 3.46 -2.43
N PHE A 146 -15.33 4.37 -1.45
CA PHE A 146 -14.16 5.19 -1.16
C PHE A 146 -12.96 4.32 -0.75
N ALA A 147 -13.17 3.41 0.22
CA ALA A 147 -12.12 2.50 0.69
C ALA A 147 -11.50 1.69 -0.47
N LYS A 148 -12.33 1.15 -1.39
CA LYS A 148 -11.85 0.41 -2.57
C LYS A 148 -11.14 1.30 -3.60
N LEU A 149 -11.58 2.54 -3.76
CA LEU A 149 -10.97 3.47 -4.70
C LEU A 149 -9.56 3.84 -4.25
N HIS A 150 -9.37 4.10 -2.96
CA HIS A 150 -8.12 4.64 -2.42
C HIS A 150 -7.21 3.57 -1.80
N HIS A 151 -7.71 2.35 -1.62
CA HIS A 151 -6.92 1.19 -1.22
C HIS A 151 -7.45 -0.07 -1.91
N THR A 152 -6.55 -0.91 -2.43
CA THR A 152 -6.93 -2.19 -3.05
C THR A 152 -7.27 -3.30 -2.05
N LYS A 153 -7.14 -3.06 -0.74
CA LYS A 153 -7.39 -4.09 0.28
C LYS A 153 -8.89 -4.28 0.49
N ASN A 154 -9.27 -5.46 0.96
CA ASN A 154 -10.62 -5.72 1.42
C ASN A 154 -11.08 -4.63 2.40
N PRO A 155 -12.17 -3.90 2.11
CA PRO A 155 -12.61 -2.78 2.93
C PRO A 155 -12.84 -3.14 4.39
N ASP A 156 -13.29 -4.36 4.69
CA ASP A 156 -13.60 -4.82 6.06
C ASP A 156 -12.35 -4.99 6.94
N TYR A 157 -11.18 -5.10 6.31
CA TYR A 157 -9.89 -5.35 6.98
C TYR A 157 -8.81 -4.35 6.58
N SER A 158 -9.22 -3.21 6.01
CA SER A 158 -8.33 -2.17 5.50
C SER A 158 -8.01 -1.10 6.54
N LEU A 159 -7.03 -0.24 6.24
CA LEU A 159 -6.78 0.97 7.01
C LEU A 159 -8.04 1.83 7.18
N TYR A 160 -8.88 1.93 6.14
CA TYR A 160 -10.15 2.68 6.20
C TYR A 160 -11.18 2.03 7.14
N SER A 161 -11.16 0.70 7.31
CA SER A 161 -11.98 0.07 8.36
C SER A 161 -11.52 0.50 9.74
N LEU A 162 -10.21 0.59 9.98
CA LEU A 162 -9.68 1.06 11.26
C LEU A 162 -10.06 2.52 11.50
N MET A 163 -9.91 3.37 10.49
CA MET A 163 -10.33 4.78 10.56
C MET A 163 -11.82 4.90 10.89
N PHE A 164 -12.67 4.05 10.30
CA PHE A 164 -14.10 4.03 10.62
C PHE A 164 -14.37 3.59 12.06
N ARG A 165 -13.66 2.58 12.59
CA ARG A 165 -13.78 2.19 14.00
C ARG A 165 -13.34 3.29 14.96
N VAL A 166 -12.33 4.08 14.59
CA VAL A 166 -11.97 5.30 15.34
C VAL A 166 -13.10 6.34 15.25
N ALA A 167 -13.73 6.49 14.08
CA ALA A 167 -14.86 7.40 13.86
C ALA A 167 -16.07 7.05 14.76
N GLU A 168 -16.34 5.76 15.00
CA GLU A 168 -17.46 5.31 15.82
C GLU A 168 -17.43 5.86 17.25
N ILE A 169 -16.25 6.24 17.75
CA ILE A 169 -16.07 6.77 19.11
C ILE A 169 -15.52 8.21 19.14
N ASN A 170 -14.98 8.72 18.04
CA ASN A 170 -14.37 10.05 17.97
C ASN A 170 -15.15 10.98 17.03
N PRO A 171 -15.75 12.08 17.54
CA PRO A 171 -16.57 12.98 16.73
C PRO A 171 -15.77 13.71 15.65
N VAL A 172 -14.52 14.13 15.92
CA VAL A 172 -13.65 14.79 14.91
C VAL A 172 -13.47 13.86 13.71
N VAL A 173 -13.16 12.59 13.97
CA VAL A 173 -12.95 11.60 12.91
C VAL A 173 -14.27 11.27 12.20
N MET A 174 -15.39 11.17 12.90
CA MET A 174 -16.71 10.99 12.26
C MET A 174 -17.05 12.13 11.31
N HIS A 175 -16.88 13.39 11.74
CA HIS A 175 -17.05 14.53 10.86
C HIS A 175 -16.13 14.46 9.63
N MET A 176 -14.88 14.03 9.79
CA MET A 176 -13.98 13.85 8.64
C MET A 176 -14.40 12.72 7.68
N VAL A 177 -14.91 11.60 8.21
CA VAL A 177 -15.49 10.52 7.39
C VAL A 177 -16.67 11.04 6.56
N LEU A 178 -17.55 11.84 7.17
CA LEU A 178 -18.70 12.46 6.50
C LEU A 178 -18.27 13.49 5.46
N ALA A 179 -17.28 14.33 5.78
CA ALA A 179 -16.74 15.33 4.88
C ALA A 179 -16.15 14.69 3.62
N VAL A 180 -15.26 13.71 3.77
CA VAL A 180 -14.57 13.08 2.63
C VAL A 180 -15.53 12.22 1.81
N GLY A 181 -16.37 11.40 2.47
CA GLY A 181 -17.35 10.55 1.80
C GLY A 181 -18.42 11.36 1.07
N GLY A 182 -18.99 12.35 1.75
CA GLY A 182 -20.01 13.25 1.19
C GLY A 182 -19.48 14.07 0.01
N ARG A 183 -18.29 14.65 0.14
CA ARG A 183 -17.70 15.50 -0.90
C ARG A 183 -17.41 14.74 -2.18
N GLU A 184 -16.90 13.51 -2.06
CA GLU A 184 -16.65 12.68 -3.25
C GLU A 184 -17.94 12.25 -3.94
N MET A 185 -19.00 11.94 -3.18
CA MET A 185 -20.31 11.68 -3.75
C MET A 185 -20.89 12.90 -4.48
N GLU A 186 -20.78 14.11 -3.91
CA GLU A 186 -21.22 15.35 -4.55
C GLU A 186 -20.53 15.55 -5.91
N PHE A 187 -19.21 15.41 -5.95
CA PHE A 187 -18.43 15.56 -7.18
C PHE A 187 -18.77 14.50 -8.24
N GLN A 188 -19.03 13.25 -7.83
CA GLN A 188 -19.47 12.20 -8.75
C GLN A 188 -20.91 12.40 -9.25
N ARG A 189 -21.81 12.92 -8.42
CA ARG A 189 -23.22 13.20 -8.78
C ARG A 189 -23.38 14.42 -9.67
N ASN A 190 -22.54 15.44 -9.48
CA ASN A 190 -22.57 16.66 -10.29
C ASN A 190 -22.17 16.41 -11.75
N LEU A 191 -21.59 15.24 -12.06
CA LEU A 191 -21.45 14.72 -13.43
C LEU A 191 -22.79 14.53 -14.15
N GLN A 192 -23.88 14.29 -13.41
CA GLN A 192 -25.17 13.90 -13.97
C GLN A 192 -26.21 15.02 -13.96
N SER A 193 -26.04 16.05 -13.11
CA SER A 193 -27.17 16.93 -12.75
C SER A 193 -26.90 18.43 -12.71
N GLY A 194 -25.64 18.89 -12.79
CA GLY A 194 -25.31 20.33 -12.73
C GLY A 194 -25.76 21.05 -11.44
N HIS A 195 -25.95 20.31 -10.34
CA HIS A 195 -26.49 20.84 -9.09
C HIS A 195 -25.43 21.61 -8.28
N GLU A 196 -25.84 22.70 -7.63
CA GLU A 196 -24.99 23.52 -6.76
C GLU A 196 -24.51 22.73 -5.53
N LEU A 197 -23.27 23.02 -5.08
CA LEU A 197 -22.70 22.45 -3.86
C LEU A 197 -23.52 22.91 -2.65
N GLY A 198 -23.99 21.96 -1.84
CA GLY A 198 -24.71 22.28 -0.61
C GLY A 198 -23.79 23.03 0.36
N LEU A 199 -24.15 24.25 0.74
CA LEU A 199 -23.41 25.08 1.72
C LEU A 199 -24.08 25.12 3.11
N GLY A 200 -25.14 24.33 3.30
CA GLY A 200 -25.91 24.29 4.54
C GLY A 200 -25.25 23.49 5.67
N ALA A 201 -25.84 23.58 6.87
CA ALA A 201 -25.50 22.70 7.98
C ALA A 201 -25.73 21.22 7.59
N GLY A 202 -24.78 20.35 7.92
CA GLY A 202 -24.76 18.95 7.46
C GLY A 202 -24.23 18.75 6.03
N SER A 203 -23.74 19.80 5.36
CA SER A 203 -22.97 19.64 4.12
C SER A 203 -21.59 19.04 4.37
N PRO A 204 -20.95 18.41 3.37
CA PRO A 204 -19.60 17.87 3.53
C PRO A 204 -18.56 18.93 3.93
N LEU A 205 -18.70 20.16 3.39
CA LEU A 205 -17.83 21.28 3.77
C LEU A 205 -18.07 21.73 5.22
N TRP A 206 -19.34 21.72 5.67
CA TRP A 206 -19.66 22.00 7.06
C TRP A 206 -19.04 20.95 7.99
N HIS A 207 -19.12 19.66 7.66
CA HIS A 207 -18.46 18.62 8.46
C HIS A 207 -16.95 18.81 8.53
N TYR A 208 -16.30 19.19 7.43
CA TYR A 208 -14.87 19.52 7.41
C TYR A 208 -14.53 20.68 8.36
N ALA A 209 -15.24 21.81 8.22
CA ALA A 209 -15.03 22.98 9.07
C ALA A 209 -15.33 22.71 10.54
N HIS A 210 -16.36 21.90 10.83
CA HIS A 210 -16.71 21.51 12.19
C HIS A 210 -15.67 20.58 12.81
N ALA A 211 -15.12 19.63 12.04
CA ALA A 211 -14.02 18.79 12.49
C ALA A 211 -12.80 19.63 12.87
N LEU A 212 -12.45 20.64 12.07
CA LEU A 212 -11.34 21.56 12.38
C LEU A 212 -11.57 22.31 13.70
N LYS A 213 -12.79 22.82 13.92
CA LYS A 213 -13.14 23.50 15.17
C LYS A 213 -13.00 22.56 16.38
N LEU A 214 -13.60 21.38 16.32
CA LEU A 214 -13.51 20.39 17.39
C LEU A 214 -12.07 19.95 17.65
N MET A 215 -11.27 19.79 16.60
CA MET A 215 -9.86 19.43 16.72
C MET A 215 -9.04 20.54 17.39
N ALA A 216 -9.29 21.80 17.05
CA ALA A 216 -8.65 22.94 17.69
C ALA A 216 -9.01 23.03 19.18
N ASP A 217 -10.27 22.78 19.54
CA ASP A 217 -10.73 22.75 20.94
C ASP A 217 -10.04 21.61 21.73
N VAL A 218 -9.84 20.44 21.11
CA VAL A 218 -9.14 19.29 21.72
C VAL A 218 -7.64 19.55 21.88
N ILE A 219 -6.99 20.23 20.93
CA ILE A 219 -5.56 20.58 21.00
C ILE A 219 -5.32 21.73 21.99
N GLY A 220 -6.23 22.70 22.05
CA GLY A 220 -6.09 23.91 22.87
C GLY A 220 -6.38 23.72 24.35
N ASN A 221 -7.13 22.69 24.74
CA ASN A 221 -7.42 22.40 26.15
C ASN A 221 -6.29 21.56 26.79
N ASP A 222 -5.58 22.20 27.73
CA ASP A 222 -4.37 21.73 28.42
C ASP A 222 -4.57 20.53 29.38
N SER A 223 -5.73 19.86 29.33
CA SER A 223 -6.00 18.65 30.10
C SER A 223 -5.28 17.45 29.45
N SER A 224 -4.03 17.26 29.88
CA SER A 224 -3.04 16.24 29.46
C SER A 224 -3.50 14.77 29.41
N HIS A 225 -4.73 14.45 29.82
CA HIS A 225 -5.29 13.10 29.83
C HIS A 225 -6.25 12.77 28.66
N GLN A 226 -6.55 13.71 27.76
CA GLN A 226 -7.58 13.52 26.71
C GLN A 226 -7.06 13.49 25.25
N PHE A 227 -5.77 13.78 25.02
CA PHE A 227 -5.23 13.82 23.66
C PHE A 227 -4.93 12.42 23.11
N ASN A 228 -5.83 11.90 22.26
CA ASN A 228 -5.66 10.61 21.59
C ASN A 228 -4.97 10.79 20.22
N PHE A 229 -3.68 10.48 20.17
CA PHE A 229 -2.87 10.62 18.96
C PHE A 229 -3.36 9.79 17.77
N ASP A 230 -3.89 8.58 18.00
CA ASP A 230 -4.41 7.75 16.91
C ASP A 230 -5.64 8.41 16.27
N SER A 231 -6.50 9.03 17.07
CA SER A 231 -7.64 9.81 16.56
C SER A 231 -7.21 11.09 15.85
N THR A 232 -6.24 11.81 16.42
CA THR A 232 -5.68 13.04 15.83
C THR A 232 -5.02 12.75 14.48
N TYR A 233 -4.14 11.75 14.39
CA TYR A 233 -3.53 11.37 13.11
C TYR A 233 -4.54 10.83 12.11
N THR A 234 -5.60 10.16 12.56
CA THR A 234 -6.70 9.74 11.68
C THR A 234 -7.40 10.95 11.06
N ALA A 235 -7.77 11.94 11.88
CA ALA A 235 -8.39 13.17 11.41
C ALA A 235 -7.46 13.95 10.47
N LEU A 236 -6.18 14.12 10.83
CA LEU A 236 -5.19 14.78 9.97
C LEU A 236 -5.02 14.06 8.63
N TYR A 237 -4.92 12.74 8.61
CA TYR A 237 -4.84 11.97 7.37
C TYR A 237 -6.06 12.22 6.47
N LEU A 238 -7.28 12.20 7.04
CA LEU A 238 -8.51 12.47 6.29
C LEU A 238 -8.58 13.93 5.81
N MET A 239 -8.06 14.89 6.58
CA MET A 239 -7.97 16.29 6.19
C MET A 239 -6.98 16.49 5.04
N LEU A 240 -5.80 15.86 5.10
CA LEU A 240 -4.82 15.86 4.02
C LEU A 240 -5.41 15.25 2.74
N PHE A 241 -6.17 14.15 2.88
CA PHE A 241 -6.88 13.53 1.78
C PHE A 241 -7.92 14.47 1.15
N TYR A 242 -8.72 15.14 2.00
CA TYR A 242 -9.69 16.13 1.56
C TYR A 242 -9.02 17.28 0.78
N GLU A 243 -7.97 17.87 1.35
CA GLU A 243 -7.22 18.98 0.76
C GLU A 243 -6.48 18.60 -0.52
N GLN A 244 -5.91 17.40 -0.61
CA GLN A 244 -5.29 16.91 -1.84
C GLN A 244 -6.27 16.85 -3.00
N LYS A 245 -7.56 16.61 -2.75
CA LYS A 245 -8.56 16.54 -3.81
C LYS A 245 -9.29 17.86 -4.06
N TYR A 246 -9.68 18.54 -3.00
CA TYR A 246 -10.66 19.64 -3.03
C TYR A 246 -10.12 20.96 -2.48
N GLY A 247 -8.84 21.00 -2.09
CA GLY A 247 -8.22 22.20 -1.53
C GLY A 247 -8.16 23.36 -2.52
N ASP A 248 -7.78 24.52 -1.98
CA ASP A 248 -7.59 25.73 -2.79
C ASP A 248 -6.41 25.61 -3.75
N ASP A 249 -6.28 26.58 -4.65
CA ASP A 249 -5.20 26.70 -5.63
C ASP A 249 -3.87 27.18 -5.03
N LYS A 250 -3.84 27.39 -3.71
CA LYS A 250 -2.64 27.73 -2.94
C LYS A 250 -2.09 26.53 -2.19
N CYS A 251 -2.86 25.44 -2.10
CA CYS A 251 -2.63 24.31 -1.22
C CYS A 251 -2.49 24.73 0.25
N ALA A 252 -3.15 25.82 0.68
CA ALA A 252 -2.91 26.39 2.01
C ALA A 252 -3.35 25.42 3.12
N GLY A 253 -4.57 24.87 3.02
CA GLY A 253 -5.09 23.88 3.96
C GLY A 253 -4.18 22.64 4.05
N LEU A 254 -3.74 22.11 2.91
CA LEU A 254 -2.81 20.99 2.86
C LEU A 254 -1.51 21.27 3.63
N VAL A 255 -0.87 22.41 3.36
CA VAL A 255 0.38 22.82 4.02
C VAL A 255 0.17 23.02 5.52
N HIS A 256 -0.93 23.65 5.93
CA HIS A 256 -1.24 23.83 7.35
C HIS A 256 -1.39 22.49 8.09
N HIS A 257 -2.05 21.49 7.49
CA HIS A 257 -2.20 20.17 8.11
C HIS A 257 -0.88 19.39 8.17
N LEU A 258 -0.04 19.49 7.12
CA LEU A 258 1.29 18.89 7.12
C LEU A 258 2.19 19.49 8.21
N ASN A 259 2.20 20.81 8.34
CA ASN A 259 2.96 21.51 9.37
C ASN A 259 2.42 21.21 10.78
N GLY A 260 1.09 21.15 10.93
CA GLY A 260 0.45 20.74 12.19
C GLY A 260 0.81 19.30 12.58
N ALA A 261 0.79 18.37 11.62
CA ALA A 261 1.23 17.00 11.84
C ALA A 261 2.71 16.93 12.26
N ALA A 262 3.58 17.73 11.65
CA ALA A 262 4.99 17.83 12.00
C ALA A 262 5.18 18.33 13.44
N GLN A 263 4.44 19.37 13.85
CA GLN A 263 4.49 19.91 15.21
C GLN A 263 4.01 18.90 16.24
N ILE A 264 2.88 18.22 16.00
CA ILE A 264 2.36 17.17 16.88
C ILE A 264 3.39 16.04 17.01
N LEU A 265 4.01 15.63 15.91
CA LEU A 265 5.05 14.60 15.90
C LEU A 265 6.26 15.02 16.76
N ARG A 266 6.73 16.27 16.65
CA ARG A 266 7.81 16.80 17.51
C ARG A 266 7.43 16.81 18.97
N LEU A 267 6.27 17.39 19.31
CA LEU A 267 5.80 17.50 20.69
C LEU A 267 5.63 16.14 21.36
N GLN A 268 5.14 15.15 20.61
CA GLN A 268 4.88 13.82 21.14
C GLN A 268 6.17 13.03 21.40
N TYR A 269 7.20 13.24 20.57
CA TYR A 269 8.31 12.29 20.48
C TYR A 269 9.72 12.89 20.45
N SER A 270 9.87 14.19 20.74
CA SER A 270 11.16 14.92 20.78
C SER A 270 12.29 14.12 21.42
N ASP A 271 12.00 13.39 22.51
CA ASP A 271 12.97 12.61 23.27
C ASP A 271 12.81 11.07 23.15
N LYS A 272 11.79 10.59 22.42
CA LYS A 272 11.28 9.20 22.54
C LYS A 272 11.33 8.35 21.26
N ILE A 273 11.31 8.94 20.06
CA ILE A 273 11.41 8.17 18.79
C ILE A 273 12.77 7.46 18.63
N ARG A 274 13.81 7.89 19.36
CA ARG A 274 15.12 7.22 19.40
C ARG A 274 15.07 5.74 19.89
N ARG A 275 13.88 5.25 20.24
CA ARG A 275 13.61 3.86 20.64
C ARG A 275 12.60 3.19 19.71
N PHE A 276 12.75 3.28 18.38
CA PHE A 276 12.22 2.16 17.58
C PHE A 276 12.88 0.89 18.11
N PRO A 277 12.13 -0.14 18.48
CA PRO A 277 12.74 -1.42 18.77
C PRO A 277 13.60 -1.79 17.56
N PRO A 278 14.93 -1.99 17.70
CA PRO A 278 15.75 -2.38 16.58
C PRO A 278 15.14 -3.66 15.99
N VAL A 279 15.13 -3.78 14.66
CA VAL A 279 14.57 -4.94 13.95
C VAL A 279 15.10 -6.25 14.57
N ALA A 280 16.36 -6.27 15.01
CA ALA A 280 16.98 -7.38 15.76
C ALA A 280 16.29 -7.80 17.07
N ARG A 281 15.60 -6.88 17.79
CA ARG A 281 14.81 -7.19 19.00
C ARG A 281 13.35 -7.58 18.71
N ALA A 282 12.87 -7.38 17.49
CA ALA A 282 11.64 -8.05 17.02
C ALA A 282 11.88 -9.55 16.77
N HIS A 283 13.17 -9.97 16.70
CA HIS A 283 13.60 -11.34 16.41
C HIS A 283 13.85 -12.26 17.62
N GLN A 284 13.93 -11.74 18.86
CA GLN A 284 13.99 -12.58 20.08
C GLN A 284 12.61 -12.77 20.73
N PRO A 285 12.31 -13.93 21.33
CA PRO A 285 11.18 -14.06 22.23
C PRO A 285 11.38 -13.05 23.36
N TRP A 286 10.53 -12.03 23.46
CA TRP A 286 10.47 -11.20 24.66
C TRP A 286 9.89 -12.07 25.79
N THR A 287 10.74 -12.89 26.41
CA THR A 287 10.52 -13.28 27.80
C THR A 287 10.78 -12.02 28.62
N LEU A 288 9.71 -11.30 28.96
CA LEU A 288 9.78 -10.32 30.04
C LEU A 288 10.40 -11.03 31.26
N PRO A 289 11.56 -10.59 31.80
CA PRO A 289 11.78 -10.78 33.21
C PRO A 289 10.61 -10.07 33.89
N SER A 290 9.98 -10.69 34.88
CA SER A 290 8.85 -10.17 35.67
C SER A 290 9.15 -8.86 36.45
N ARG A 291 10.09 -8.04 35.98
CA ARG A 291 10.54 -6.78 36.56
C ARG A 291 10.31 -5.54 35.69
N ALA A 292 9.73 -5.64 34.49
CA ALA A 292 9.38 -4.45 33.69
C ALA A 292 8.02 -3.83 34.07
N HIS A 293 7.66 -3.83 35.35
CA HIS A 293 6.54 -3.05 35.89
C HIS A 293 6.86 -1.53 36.00
N GLY A 294 7.68 -0.98 35.11
CA GLY A 294 8.26 0.37 35.27
C GLY A 294 8.39 1.25 34.02
N LEU A 295 7.94 0.83 32.83
CA LEU A 295 7.88 1.71 31.65
C LEU A 295 6.43 1.82 31.19
N ALA A 296 5.93 3.06 31.11
CA ALA A 296 4.52 3.34 30.83
C ALA A 296 4.17 3.06 29.35
N PRO A 297 2.93 2.61 29.04
CA PRO A 297 2.44 2.35 27.67
C PRO A 297 2.47 3.56 26.69
N HIS A 298 2.87 4.75 27.13
CA HIS A 298 2.80 6.01 26.38
C HIS A 298 4.14 6.46 25.76
N ASP A 299 5.17 5.60 25.76
CA ASP A 299 6.54 6.00 25.38
C ASP A 299 6.97 5.63 23.95
N HIS A 300 6.12 4.97 23.15
CA HIS A 300 6.45 4.50 21.81
C HIS A 300 5.35 4.81 20.77
N LEU A 301 5.76 5.02 19.51
CA LEU A 301 4.85 5.22 18.37
C LEU A 301 3.99 3.96 18.16
N SER A 302 2.65 4.11 18.13
CA SER A 302 1.75 2.98 17.88
C SER A 302 1.93 2.44 16.45
N LEU A 303 1.62 1.16 16.22
CA LEU A 303 1.67 0.56 14.87
C LEU A 303 0.72 1.27 13.89
N TYR A 304 -0.42 1.73 14.40
CA TYR A 304 -1.43 2.44 13.64
C TYR A 304 -0.96 3.85 13.27
N ALA A 305 -0.46 4.62 14.23
CA ALA A 305 0.14 5.93 13.98
C ALA A 305 1.35 5.85 13.04
N ALA A 306 2.22 4.84 13.19
CA ALA A 306 3.31 4.59 12.26
C ALA A 306 2.81 4.35 10.83
N ARG A 307 1.74 3.56 10.67
CA ARG A 307 1.12 3.33 9.36
C ARG A 307 0.55 4.63 8.78
N LEU A 308 -0.15 5.44 9.58
CA LEU A 308 -0.70 6.72 9.14
C LEU A 308 0.40 7.70 8.74
N LEU A 309 1.46 7.84 9.54
CA LEU A 309 2.60 8.72 9.24
C LEU A 309 3.25 8.39 7.90
N MET A 310 3.46 7.11 7.59
CA MET A 310 3.97 6.72 6.28
C MET A 310 3.10 7.22 5.13
N TRP A 311 1.77 7.14 5.27
CA TRP A 311 0.86 7.63 4.24
C TRP A 311 0.77 9.16 4.22
N MET A 312 0.85 9.83 5.37
CA MET A 312 0.89 11.30 5.45
C MET A 312 2.14 11.87 4.77
N VAL A 313 3.29 11.21 4.91
CA VAL A 313 4.53 11.55 4.20
C VAL A 313 4.39 11.49 2.68
N ASN A 314 3.50 10.65 2.14
CA ASN A 314 3.23 10.64 0.71
C ASN A 314 2.57 11.94 0.23
N PHE A 315 1.68 12.55 1.02
CA PHE A 315 1.11 13.87 0.69
C PHE A 315 2.19 14.95 0.71
N ASP A 316 3.03 14.93 1.74
CA ASP A 316 4.16 15.88 1.90
C ASP A 316 5.14 15.80 0.73
N THR A 317 5.49 14.58 0.32
CA THR A 317 6.32 14.29 -0.85
C THR A 317 5.67 14.76 -2.15
N SER A 318 4.36 14.54 -2.28
CA SER A 318 3.62 14.93 -3.47
C SER A 318 3.55 16.45 -3.60
N ALA A 319 3.37 17.15 -2.48
CA ALA A 319 3.39 18.60 -2.38
C ALA A 319 4.78 19.19 -2.71
N ALA A 320 5.86 18.52 -2.30
CA ALA A 320 7.23 18.95 -2.61
C ALA A 320 7.52 19.03 -4.12
N GLY A 321 6.92 18.13 -4.92
CA GLY A 321 7.01 18.17 -6.38
C GLY A 321 6.40 19.43 -7.00
N SER A 322 5.42 20.05 -6.33
CA SER A 322 4.80 21.31 -6.71
C SER A 322 5.51 22.54 -6.12
N GLY A 323 6.68 22.36 -5.48
CA GLY A 323 7.50 23.43 -4.91
C GLY A 323 7.17 23.80 -3.46
N LEU A 324 6.34 23.01 -2.77
CA LEU A 324 6.01 23.22 -1.35
C LEU A 324 7.09 22.60 -0.44
N ASP A 325 7.14 23.04 0.81
CA ASP A 325 8.05 22.48 1.81
C ASP A 325 7.60 21.07 2.25
N SER A 326 8.56 20.24 2.66
CA SER A 326 8.35 18.86 3.11
C SER A 326 8.63 18.71 4.61
N GLN A 327 7.94 19.50 5.44
CA GLN A 327 8.29 19.67 6.86
C GLN A 327 7.98 18.42 7.70
N LEU A 328 6.91 17.69 7.38
CA LEU A 328 6.54 16.46 8.08
C LEU A 328 7.57 15.37 7.86
N HIS A 329 7.99 15.18 6.61
CA HIS A 329 9.07 14.25 6.25
C HIS A 329 10.37 14.62 6.95
N ALA A 330 10.80 15.88 6.86
CA ALA A 330 12.04 16.34 7.48
C ALA A 330 12.04 16.10 9.00
N THR A 331 10.92 16.39 9.65
CA THR A 331 10.72 16.13 11.09
C THR A 331 10.79 14.65 11.42
N LEU A 332 10.10 13.81 10.64
CA LEU A 332 10.14 12.37 10.83
C LEU A 332 11.58 11.87 10.68
N TYR A 333 12.27 12.24 9.61
CA TYR A 333 13.65 11.86 9.36
C TYR A 333 14.59 12.28 10.50
N GLU A 334 14.49 13.51 10.97
CA GLU A 334 15.24 14.05 12.12
C GLU A 334 15.04 13.19 13.37
N LEU A 335 13.79 12.87 13.71
CA LEU A 335 13.48 12.09 14.91
C LEU A 335 13.97 10.65 14.81
N MET A 336 13.91 10.06 13.62
CA MET A 336 14.30 8.68 13.39
C MET A 336 15.82 8.48 13.24
N SER A 337 16.58 9.53 12.92
CA SER A 337 18.03 9.46 12.71
C SER A 337 18.80 9.49 14.05
N THR A 338 19.60 8.46 14.32
CA THR A 338 20.33 8.31 15.60
C THR A 338 21.66 9.06 15.69
N THR A 339 22.10 9.71 14.61
CA THR A 339 23.43 10.34 14.51
C THR A 339 23.34 11.86 14.61
N ALA A 340 23.76 12.42 15.74
CA ALA A 340 24.28 13.79 15.77
C ALA A 340 25.71 13.74 15.22
N VAL A 341 25.91 13.90 13.91
CA VAL A 341 27.27 13.90 13.34
C VAL A 341 27.36 14.81 12.11
N ASP A 342 28.42 15.61 12.12
CA ASP A 342 28.92 16.52 11.10
C ASP A 342 29.12 15.88 9.71
N GLY A 343 28.73 16.60 8.65
CA GLY A 343 29.21 16.38 7.27
C GLY A 343 28.17 15.87 6.27
N GLN A 344 27.93 16.63 5.19
CA GLN A 344 26.77 16.51 4.27
C GLN A 344 26.72 15.31 3.29
N ALA A 345 27.67 14.38 3.28
CA ALA A 345 27.88 13.47 2.13
C ALA A 345 27.31 12.03 2.27
N GLY A 346 26.52 11.71 3.30
CA GLY A 346 26.02 10.33 3.53
C GLY A 346 24.56 10.20 3.99
N HIS A 347 23.78 11.28 3.94
CA HIS A 347 22.54 11.39 4.74
C HIS A 347 21.29 10.70 4.18
N TYR A 348 21.21 10.29 2.91
CA TYR A 348 19.90 9.93 2.33
C TYR A 348 19.72 8.48 1.89
N SER A 349 20.79 7.68 1.74
CA SER A 349 20.64 6.20 1.79
C SER A 349 20.05 5.78 3.14
N GLN A 350 20.43 6.47 4.20
CA GLN A 350 19.87 6.32 5.55
C GLN A 350 18.39 6.71 5.60
N ALA A 351 17.91 7.66 4.80
CA ALA A 351 16.49 8.02 4.72
C ALA A 351 15.63 6.90 4.12
N LEU A 352 16.08 6.25 3.04
CA LEU A 352 15.39 5.09 2.48
C LEU A 352 15.33 3.94 3.49
N GLU A 353 16.45 3.62 4.14
CA GLU A 353 16.52 2.57 5.16
C GLU A 353 15.63 2.89 6.37
N THR A 354 15.64 4.13 6.82
CA THR A 354 14.83 4.60 7.95
C THR A 354 13.33 4.49 7.64
N PHE A 355 12.89 4.95 6.47
CA PHE A 355 11.50 4.82 6.06
C PHE A 355 11.08 3.35 5.89
N GLU A 356 11.98 2.51 5.37
CA GLU A 356 11.78 1.06 5.28
C GLU A 356 11.63 0.41 6.67
N GLN A 357 12.43 0.83 7.66
CA GLN A 357 12.28 0.38 9.05
C GLN A 357 10.91 0.74 9.62
N LEU A 358 10.41 1.95 9.35
CA LEU A 358 9.05 2.37 9.75
C LEU A 358 7.97 1.51 9.07
N HIS A 359 8.16 1.17 7.80
CA HIS A 359 7.29 0.24 7.08
C HIS A 359 7.29 -1.15 7.73
N HIS A 360 8.46 -1.71 8.00
CA HIS A 360 8.59 -2.98 8.70
C HIS A 360 7.91 -2.94 10.08
N TYR A 361 8.13 -1.87 10.84
CA TYR A 361 7.52 -1.67 12.14
C TYR A 361 5.99 -1.71 12.07
N SER A 362 5.37 -0.99 11.14
CA SER A 362 3.92 -0.94 11.01
C SER A 362 3.29 -2.15 10.28
N SER A 363 4.09 -3.04 9.67
CA SER A 363 3.62 -4.17 8.85
C SER A 363 2.60 -5.10 9.54
N PRO A 364 2.74 -5.48 10.82
CA PRO A 364 1.84 -6.46 11.44
C PRO A 364 0.52 -5.86 11.95
N LEU A 365 0.27 -4.56 11.72
CA LEU A 365 -0.89 -3.80 12.21
C LEU A 365 -2.20 -4.59 12.11
N TYR A 366 -2.57 -5.02 10.89
CA TYR A 366 -3.87 -5.64 10.65
C TYR A 366 -4.02 -6.97 11.41
N ARG A 367 -3.03 -7.87 11.29
CA ARG A 367 -3.05 -9.16 12.01
C ARG A 367 -3.16 -8.98 13.53
N ILE A 368 -2.48 -7.97 14.09
CA ILE A 368 -2.53 -7.71 15.53
C ILE A 368 -3.89 -7.18 15.95
N VAL A 369 -4.42 -6.22 15.20
CA VAL A 369 -5.67 -5.53 15.52
C VAL A 369 -6.87 -6.47 15.46
N TRP A 370 -6.99 -7.26 14.40
CA TRP A 370 -8.09 -8.23 14.26
C TRP A 370 -7.82 -9.56 14.96
N GLY A 371 -6.57 -9.86 15.31
CA GLY A 371 -6.21 -11.08 16.04
C GLY A 371 -6.75 -12.35 15.36
N ASP A 372 -7.49 -13.14 16.12
CA ASP A 372 -8.06 -14.41 15.66
C ASP A 372 -9.22 -14.22 14.66
N GLU A 373 -9.79 -13.02 14.56
CA GLU A 373 -10.82 -12.66 13.56
C GLU A 373 -10.21 -12.29 12.20
N TYR A 374 -8.88 -12.17 12.09
CA TYR A 374 -8.22 -11.82 10.83
C TYR A 374 -8.21 -13.01 9.86
N PRO A 375 -8.85 -12.92 8.68
CA PRO A 375 -8.96 -14.05 7.78
C PRO A 375 -7.59 -14.53 7.29
N GLN A 376 -7.42 -15.86 7.22
CA GLN A 376 -6.17 -16.44 6.70
C GLN A 376 -5.88 -16.05 5.25
N THR A 377 -6.92 -15.77 4.46
CA THR A 377 -6.78 -15.23 3.10
C THR A 377 -6.18 -13.83 3.10
N GLU A 378 -6.55 -12.96 4.05
CA GLU A 378 -5.98 -11.62 4.20
C GLU A 378 -4.53 -11.67 4.70
N LEU A 379 -4.21 -12.64 5.57
CA LEU A 379 -2.83 -12.88 6.02
C LEU A 379 -1.90 -13.24 4.86
N LEU A 380 -2.33 -14.13 3.97
CA LEU A 380 -1.56 -14.52 2.79
C LEU A 380 -1.45 -13.37 1.79
N ASP A 381 -2.56 -12.65 1.56
CA ASP A 381 -2.57 -11.47 0.70
C ASP A 381 -1.60 -10.37 1.19
N ASP A 382 -1.48 -10.16 2.51
CA ASP A 382 -0.49 -9.21 3.06
C ASP A 382 0.95 -9.61 2.72
N VAL A 383 1.26 -10.91 2.75
CA VAL A 383 2.59 -11.44 2.40
C VAL A 383 2.86 -11.28 0.91
N GLU A 384 1.88 -11.64 0.06
CA GLU A 384 2.00 -11.55 -1.39
C GLU A 384 2.22 -10.10 -1.88
N ASN A 385 1.54 -9.13 -1.26
CA ASN A 385 1.63 -7.74 -1.66
C ASN A 385 2.78 -6.98 -0.97
N ARG A 386 3.49 -7.59 -0.01
CA ARG A 386 4.49 -6.93 0.83
C ARG A 386 5.51 -6.16 -0.02
N ASN A 387 6.24 -6.87 -0.88
CA ASN A 387 7.33 -6.26 -1.65
C ASN A 387 6.85 -5.12 -2.57
N VAL A 388 5.60 -5.19 -3.05
CA VAL A 388 5.01 -4.12 -3.86
C VAL A 388 4.81 -2.85 -3.03
N PHE A 389 4.31 -2.95 -1.79
CA PHE A 389 4.17 -1.79 -0.91
C PHE A 389 5.52 -1.26 -0.40
N PHE A 390 6.54 -2.13 -0.25
CA PHE A 390 7.90 -1.69 0.05
C PHE A 390 8.52 -0.91 -1.11
N LEU A 391 8.29 -1.33 -2.36
CA LEU A 391 8.66 -0.57 -3.56
C LEU A 391 7.93 0.79 -3.59
N GLU A 392 6.63 0.84 -3.26
CA GLU A 392 5.90 2.11 -3.16
C GLU A 392 6.55 3.06 -2.15
N GLY A 393 6.90 2.56 -0.96
CA GLY A 393 7.59 3.34 0.06
C GLY A 393 8.93 3.89 -0.45
N ALA A 394 9.73 3.08 -1.16
CA ALA A 394 10.96 3.55 -1.78
C ALA A 394 10.69 4.62 -2.87
N CYS A 395 9.65 4.47 -3.68
CA CYS A 395 9.27 5.46 -4.70
C CYS A 395 8.89 6.81 -4.07
N VAL A 396 8.21 6.81 -2.93
CA VAL A 396 7.90 8.05 -2.18
C VAL A 396 9.20 8.75 -1.79
N GLN A 397 10.17 8.03 -1.20
CA GLN A 397 11.44 8.63 -0.80
C GLN A 397 12.22 9.16 -2.01
N LEU A 398 12.32 8.39 -3.09
CA LEU A 398 13.01 8.82 -4.29
C LEU A 398 12.33 10.04 -4.95
N ARG A 399 10.99 10.10 -4.98
CA ARG A 399 10.24 11.28 -5.48
C ARG A 399 10.61 12.54 -4.71
N LEU A 400 10.75 12.44 -3.38
CA LEU A 400 11.18 13.57 -2.56
C LEU A 400 12.63 13.98 -2.87
N MET A 401 13.54 13.02 -3.01
CA MET A 401 14.94 13.32 -3.32
C MET A 401 15.08 14.06 -4.67
N VAL A 402 14.29 13.66 -5.67
CA VAL A 402 14.23 14.36 -6.96
C VAL A 402 13.63 15.76 -6.81
N ALA A 403 12.56 15.93 -6.01
CA ALA A 403 11.98 17.24 -5.74
C ALA A 403 12.96 18.19 -5.02
N GLN A 404 13.77 17.66 -4.11
CA GLN A 404 14.87 18.38 -3.45
C GLN A 404 15.97 18.77 -4.44
N LEU A 405 16.36 17.86 -5.36
CA LEU A 405 17.31 18.17 -6.42
C LEU A 405 16.81 19.31 -7.30
N ALA A 406 15.52 19.29 -7.64
CA ALA A 406 14.92 20.32 -8.48
C ALA A 406 15.04 21.72 -7.87
N ARG A 407 15.12 21.86 -6.54
CA ARG A 407 15.30 23.16 -5.83
C ARG A 407 16.73 23.70 -5.89
N LEU A 408 17.72 22.88 -6.19
CA LEU A 408 19.13 23.30 -6.23
C LEU A 408 19.47 23.99 -7.57
N GLU A 409 18.59 24.88 -8.05
CA GLU A 409 18.40 25.34 -9.45
C GLU A 409 19.64 25.74 -10.28
N ASP A 410 20.83 25.80 -9.72
CA ASP A 410 22.09 25.77 -10.45
C ASP A 410 22.71 24.37 -10.42
N GLY A 411 22.29 23.48 -11.34
CA GLY A 411 22.90 22.16 -11.59
C GLY A 411 24.42 22.16 -11.91
N LYS A 412 25.07 23.31 -11.75
CA LYS A 412 26.50 23.59 -11.83
C LYS A 412 27.19 23.60 -10.46
N THR A 413 26.45 23.61 -9.35
CA THR A 413 27.04 23.56 -8.01
C THR A 413 27.53 22.15 -7.70
N GLU A 414 28.63 22.06 -6.96
CA GLU A 414 29.17 20.78 -6.50
C GLU A 414 28.15 20.02 -5.65
N ALA A 415 27.37 20.74 -4.83
CA ALA A 415 26.29 20.17 -4.04
C ALA A 415 25.18 19.53 -4.92
N ALA A 416 24.72 20.22 -5.97
CA ALA A 416 23.72 19.67 -6.89
C ALA A 416 24.24 18.43 -7.64
N THR A 417 25.52 18.44 -8.05
CA THR A 417 26.14 17.31 -8.76
C THR A 417 26.27 16.08 -7.86
N ARG A 418 26.73 16.27 -6.61
CA ARG A 418 26.81 15.20 -5.61
C ARG A 418 25.42 14.64 -5.32
N TRP A 419 24.43 15.52 -5.11
CA TRP A 419 23.05 15.13 -4.85
C TRP A 419 22.42 14.35 -6.00
N ALA A 420 22.62 14.77 -7.25
CA ALA A 420 22.16 14.04 -8.42
C ALA A 420 22.78 12.61 -8.49
N SER A 421 24.05 12.48 -8.11
CA SER A 421 24.74 11.18 -8.05
C SER A 421 24.18 10.27 -6.94
N ASP A 422 23.78 10.84 -5.80
CA ASP A 422 23.11 10.10 -4.72
C ASP A 422 21.72 9.60 -5.16
N VAL A 423 20.95 10.45 -5.87
CA VAL A 423 19.64 10.07 -6.43
C VAL A 423 19.79 8.94 -7.44
N GLU A 424 20.73 9.05 -8.38
CA GLU A 424 20.99 8.02 -9.41
C GLU A 424 21.36 6.67 -8.77
N ARG A 425 22.27 6.66 -7.79
CA ARG A 425 22.62 5.46 -7.03
C ARG A 425 21.43 4.87 -6.27
N SER A 426 20.58 5.70 -5.69
CA SER A 426 19.40 5.26 -4.93
C SER A 426 18.33 4.65 -5.83
N ILE A 427 18.13 5.21 -7.03
CA ILE A 427 17.27 4.64 -8.08
C ILE A 427 17.78 3.26 -8.49
N GLU A 428 19.08 3.12 -8.76
CA GLU A 428 19.67 1.85 -9.20
C GLU A 428 19.64 0.78 -8.09
N SER A 429 19.94 1.17 -6.84
CA SER A 429 19.80 0.29 -5.68
C SER A 429 18.35 -0.21 -5.52
N THR A 430 17.37 0.69 -5.66
CA THR A 430 15.95 0.34 -5.59
C THR A 430 15.53 -0.59 -6.73
N ARG A 431 16.00 -0.34 -7.96
CA ARG A 431 15.77 -1.21 -9.12
C ARG A 431 16.26 -2.63 -8.84
N ASN A 432 17.50 -2.76 -8.37
CA ASN A 432 18.13 -4.05 -8.11
C ASN A 432 17.44 -4.80 -6.96
N LYS A 433 17.05 -4.08 -5.91
CA LYS A 433 16.34 -4.66 -4.76
C LYS A 433 14.96 -5.22 -5.12
N PHE A 434 14.24 -4.56 -6.04
CA PHE A 434 12.88 -4.93 -6.43
C PHE A 434 12.78 -5.47 -7.87
N CYS A 435 13.87 -6.00 -8.42
CA CYS A 435 13.94 -6.46 -9.81
C CYS A 435 12.84 -7.48 -10.13
N ASP A 436 12.62 -8.48 -9.28
CA ASP A 436 11.58 -9.49 -9.48
C ASP A 436 10.17 -8.86 -9.59
N VAL A 437 9.87 -7.84 -8.78
CA VAL A 437 8.58 -7.14 -8.80
C VAL A 437 8.41 -6.36 -10.12
N ILE A 438 9.46 -5.68 -10.55
CA ILE A 438 9.50 -4.89 -11.78
C ILE A 438 9.40 -5.79 -13.01
N ASP A 439 10.14 -6.90 -13.04
CA ASP A 439 10.20 -7.85 -14.15
C ASP A 439 8.88 -8.61 -14.29
N VAL A 440 8.27 -9.04 -13.17
CA VAL A 440 6.94 -9.65 -13.18
C VAL A 440 5.90 -8.67 -13.73
N ALA A 441 5.94 -7.40 -13.33
CA ALA A 441 5.04 -6.38 -13.86
C ALA A 441 5.24 -6.16 -15.37
N ALA A 442 6.49 -6.13 -15.84
CA ALA A 442 6.82 -6.03 -17.26
C ALA A 442 6.30 -7.23 -18.08
N GLY A 443 6.27 -8.43 -17.48
CA GLY A 443 5.74 -9.65 -18.09
C GLY A 443 4.21 -9.81 -18.04
N LEU A 444 3.47 -8.89 -17.37
CA LEU A 444 2.02 -8.99 -17.28
C LEU A 444 1.36 -8.85 -18.65
N SER A 445 0.54 -9.85 -18.99
CA SER A 445 -0.31 -9.81 -20.18
C SER A 445 -1.59 -8.99 -19.93
N VAL A 446 -2.08 -8.37 -20.99
CA VAL A 446 -3.41 -7.74 -21.06
C VAL A 446 -4.53 -8.75 -20.78
N ALA A 447 -4.29 -10.06 -20.88
CA ALA A 447 -5.25 -11.12 -20.54
C ALA A 447 -5.34 -11.42 -19.03
N THR A 448 -4.34 -11.03 -18.23
CA THR A 448 -4.37 -11.21 -16.78
C THR A 448 -5.27 -10.15 -16.16
N ASP A 449 -6.38 -10.54 -15.53
CA ASP A 449 -7.32 -9.61 -14.91
C ASP A 449 -6.85 -9.11 -13.52
N ASN A 450 -7.63 -8.20 -12.94
CA ASN A 450 -7.39 -7.66 -11.59
C ASN A 450 -8.03 -8.51 -10.47
N SER A 451 -8.48 -9.74 -10.76
CA SER A 451 -9.11 -10.60 -9.73
C SER A 451 -8.15 -10.93 -8.59
N HIS A 452 -6.85 -11.00 -8.89
CA HIS A 452 -5.79 -11.14 -7.92
C HIS A 452 -5.23 -9.76 -7.56
N ARG A 453 -5.36 -9.37 -6.28
CA ARG A 453 -5.01 -8.04 -5.77
C ARG A 453 -3.57 -7.61 -6.11
N LEU A 454 -2.62 -8.55 -6.05
CA LEU A 454 -1.23 -8.32 -6.47
C LEU A 454 -1.12 -7.71 -7.87
N VAL A 455 -1.90 -8.19 -8.84
CA VAL A 455 -1.88 -7.69 -10.23
C VAL A 455 -2.31 -6.22 -10.29
N ALA A 456 -3.39 -5.87 -9.58
CA ALA A 456 -3.86 -4.49 -9.49
C ALA A 456 -2.81 -3.58 -8.81
N ASN A 457 -2.11 -4.07 -7.80
CA ASN A 457 -1.06 -3.32 -7.12
C ASN A 457 0.22 -3.17 -7.96
N LEU A 458 0.63 -4.18 -8.73
CA LEU A 458 1.75 -4.07 -9.67
C LEU A 458 1.47 -2.98 -10.72
N ARG A 459 0.25 -2.99 -11.28
CA ARG A 459 -0.22 -1.98 -12.24
C ARG A 459 -0.33 -0.57 -11.65
N ARG A 460 -0.40 -0.44 -10.32
CA ARG A 460 -0.42 0.85 -9.62
C ARG A 460 0.98 1.34 -9.26
N VAL A 461 1.80 0.47 -8.67
CA VAL A 461 3.05 0.88 -8.02
C VAL A 461 4.23 0.91 -8.98
N VAL A 462 4.35 -0.05 -9.90
CA VAL A 462 5.49 -0.09 -10.83
C VAL A 462 5.53 1.16 -11.73
N PRO A 463 4.40 1.73 -12.20
CA PRO A 463 4.40 3.03 -12.87
C PRO A 463 4.97 4.19 -12.02
N LEU A 464 4.81 4.17 -10.70
CA LEU A 464 5.42 5.19 -9.83
C LEU A 464 6.94 5.16 -9.91
N PHE A 465 7.54 3.96 -9.92
CA PHE A 465 8.99 3.81 -10.03
C PHE A 465 9.52 4.40 -11.34
N TYR A 466 8.91 4.05 -12.47
CA TYR A 466 9.32 4.59 -13.76
C TYR A 466 9.04 6.09 -13.89
N ALA A 467 7.98 6.60 -13.25
CA ALA A 467 7.69 8.04 -13.22
C ALA A 467 8.74 8.82 -12.41
N VAL A 468 9.26 8.25 -11.31
CA VAL A 468 10.40 8.81 -10.57
C VAL A 468 11.65 8.86 -11.46
N VAL A 469 11.94 7.80 -12.23
CA VAL A 469 13.06 7.79 -13.18
C VAL A 469 12.90 8.90 -14.22
N LEU A 470 11.73 9.03 -14.82
CA LEU A 470 11.43 10.10 -15.78
C LEU A 470 11.58 11.49 -15.14
N TYR A 471 11.07 11.68 -13.93
CA TYR A 471 11.17 12.94 -13.21
C TYR A 471 12.63 13.31 -12.91
N PHE A 472 13.44 12.35 -12.46
CA PHE A 472 14.88 12.54 -12.26
C PHE A 472 15.60 12.95 -13.54
N LEU A 473 15.34 12.25 -14.65
CA LEU A 473 15.94 12.56 -15.94
C LEU A 473 15.53 13.96 -16.44
N ARG A 474 14.26 14.34 -16.24
CA ARG A 474 13.79 15.71 -16.56
C ARG A 474 14.58 16.76 -15.80
N VAL A 475 14.71 16.60 -14.49
CA VAL A 475 15.43 17.54 -13.62
C VAL A 475 16.92 17.59 -13.98
N ARG A 476 17.56 16.44 -14.22
CA ARG A 476 19.00 16.35 -14.50
C ARG A 476 19.38 16.93 -15.87
N SER A 477 18.57 16.69 -16.89
CA SER A 477 18.84 17.22 -18.23
C SER A 477 18.74 18.74 -18.30
N GLY A 478 18.03 19.40 -17.37
CA GLY A 478 17.73 20.83 -17.49
C GLY A 478 16.86 21.16 -18.70
N LEU A 479 16.56 22.44 -18.87
CA LEU A 479 15.67 22.95 -19.93
C LEU A 479 16.30 23.00 -21.33
N THR A 480 17.63 22.77 -21.44
CA THR A 480 18.41 22.97 -22.67
C THR A 480 18.48 21.75 -23.59
N HIS A 481 17.72 20.69 -23.31
CA HIS A 481 17.66 19.52 -24.19
C HIS A 481 16.36 19.46 -25.00
N SER A 482 16.52 19.31 -26.32
CA SER A 482 15.48 18.89 -27.25
C SER A 482 14.77 17.64 -26.72
N LEU A 483 13.45 17.56 -26.94
CA LEU A 483 12.62 16.39 -26.58
C LEU A 483 13.04 15.08 -27.31
N THR A 484 14.13 15.07 -28.08
CA THR A 484 14.54 13.99 -28.99
C THR A 484 15.15 12.75 -28.30
N SER A 485 15.76 12.87 -27.11
CA SER A 485 16.29 11.72 -26.35
C SER A 485 15.32 11.22 -25.28
N GLN A 486 14.18 10.68 -25.72
CA GLN A 486 13.15 10.19 -24.79
C GLN A 486 13.61 8.94 -24.03
N PRO A 487 13.26 8.79 -22.74
CA PRO A 487 13.47 7.54 -22.01
C PRO A 487 12.38 6.53 -22.42
N VAL A 488 12.44 6.07 -23.67
CA VAL A 488 11.40 5.27 -24.35
C VAL A 488 10.98 4.06 -23.50
N ASP A 489 11.92 3.43 -22.82
CA ASP A 489 11.66 2.27 -21.97
C ASP A 489 10.74 2.60 -20.79
N SER A 490 11.04 3.65 -20.03
CA SER A 490 10.22 4.06 -18.88
C SER A 490 8.81 4.48 -19.30
N LEU A 491 8.71 5.26 -20.39
CA LEU A 491 7.41 5.66 -20.97
C LEU A 491 6.59 4.43 -21.37
N ARG A 492 7.20 3.48 -22.07
CA ARG A 492 6.57 2.23 -22.51
C ARG A 492 6.05 1.40 -21.34
N HIS A 493 6.83 1.25 -20.26
CA HIS A 493 6.39 0.50 -19.09
C HIS A 493 5.19 1.15 -18.39
N ILE A 494 5.20 2.48 -18.21
CA ILE A 494 4.07 3.20 -17.62
C ILE A 494 2.83 3.03 -18.48
N MET A 495 2.93 3.29 -19.79
CA MET A 495 1.79 3.24 -20.71
C MET A 495 1.19 1.84 -20.82
N ASN A 496 2.02 0.80 -20.95
CA ASN A 496 1.53 -0.59 -21.02
C ASN A 496 0.74 -0.97 -19.76
N LEU A 497 1.27 -0.67 -18.56
CA LEU A 497 0.58 -0.96 -17.31
C LEU A 497 -0.67 -0.09 -17.13
N ALA A 498 -0.64 1.17 -17.56
CA ALA A 498 -1.79 2.07 -17.51
C ALA A 498 -2.94 1.60 -18.40
N PHE A 499 -2.67 1.19 -19.64
CA PHE A 499 -3.69 0.62 -20.53
C PHE A 499 -4.30 -0.65 -19.94
N GLN A 500 -3.48 -1.53 -19.37
CA GLN A 500 -3.98 -2.73 -18.70
C GLN A 500 -4.83 -2.39 -17.48
N ALA A 501 -4.39 -1.45 -16.64
CA ALA A 501 -5.15 -1.02 -15.46
C ALA A 501 -6.50 -0.41 -15.85
N HIS A 502 -6.50 0.45 -16.87
CA HIS A 502 -7.72 1.07 -17.40
C HIS A 502 -8.69 0.04 -17.98
N LYS A 503 -8.20 -0.99 -18.68
CA LYS A 503 -9.05 -2.07 -19.20
C LYS A 503 -9.91 -2.75 -18.12
N TYR A 504 -9.36 -2.94 -16.92
CA TYR A 504 -10.02 -3.70 -15.85
C TYR A 504 -10.74 -2.82 -14.83
N ASP A 505 -10.22 -1.63 -14.53
CA ASP A 505 -10.71 -0.76 -13.45
C ASP A 505 -11.19 0.62 -13.95
N GLY A 506 -11.08 0.90 -15.26
CA GLY A 506 -11.49 2.16 -15.87
C GLY A 506 -10.78 3.38 -15.25
N GLU A 507 -11.53 4.46 -15.03
CA GLU A 507 -11.00 5.69 -14.43
C GLU A 507 -10.58 5.52 -12.97
N LYS A 508 -11.11 4.52 -12.26
CA LYS A 508 -10.70 4.24 -10.87
C LYS A 508 -9.23 3.85 -10.79
N ALA A 509 -8.72 3.13 -11.79
CA ALA A 509 -7.28 2.88 -11.90
C ALA A 509 -6.50 4.16 -12.20
N MET A 510 -7.03 5.02 -13.08
CA MET A 510 -6.35 6.25 -13.50
C MET A 510 -6.17 7.22 -12.34
N VAL A 511 -7.14 7.31 -11.42
CA VAL A 511 -6.99 8.07 -10.15
C VAL A 511 -5.72 7.66 -9.40
N ARG A 512 -5.44 6.35 -9.32
CA ARG A 512 -4.32 5.81 -8.55
C ARG A 512 -2.96 5.96 -9.23
N ILE A 513 -2.94 6.24 -10.53
CA ILE A 513 -1.71 6.43 -11.32
C ILE A 513 -1.69 7.81 -12.01
N ALA A 514 -2.46 8.77 -11.48
CA ALA A 514 -2.55 10.10 -12.07
C ALA A 514 -1.19 10.80 -12.14
N TRP A 515 -0.38 10.72 -11.09
CA TRP A 515 0.97 11.30 -11.12
C TRP A 515 1.90 10.65 -12.16
N PRO A 516 1.99 9.31 -12.27
CA PRO A 516 2.69 8.67 -13.40
C PRO A 516 2.23 9.15 -14.77
N LEU A 517 0.92 9.28 -14.99
CA LEU A 517 0.37 9.78 -16.25
C LEU A 517 0.70 11.24 -16.48
N PHE A 518 0.69 12.06 -15.43
CA PHE A 518 1.14 13.45 -15.51
C PHE A 518 2.57 13.54 -16.03
N ILE A 519 3.49 12.76 -15.45
CA ILE A 519 4.89 12.71 -15.91
C ILE A 519 5.00 12.21 -17.36
N VAL A 520 4.19 11.23 -17.78
CA VAL A 520 4.15 10.81 -19.19
C VAL A 520 3.75 11.96 -20.11
N ALA A 521 2.71 12.73 -19.76
CA ALA A 521 2.28 13.87 -20.57
C ALA A 521 3.37 14.95 -20.72
N LEU A 522 4.19 15.14 -19.69
CA LEU A 522 5.32 16.08 -19.73
C LEU A 522 6.46 15.62 -20.64
N GLU A 523 6.68 14.30 -20.74
CA GLU A 523 7.89 13.74 -21.35
C GLU A 523 7.67 13.12 -22.73
N THR A 524 6.47 12.61 -23.03
CA THR A 524 6.22 11.91 -24.29
C THR A 524 6.05 12.88 -25.47
N ASN A 525 6.42 12.43 -26.67
CA ASN A 525 6.26 13.13 -27.95
C ASN A 525 5.31 12.39 -28.87
N ASP A 526 4.89 11.19 -28.45
CA ASP A 526 3.92 10.41 -29.18
C ASP A 526 2.56 11.09 -29.01
N HIS A 527 1.98 11.52 -30.14
CA HIS A 527 0.70 12.22 -30.16
C HIS A 527 -0.44 11.34 -29.60
N LEU A 528 -0.43 10.05 -29.88
CA LEU A 528 -1.47 9.12 -29.40
C LEU A 528 -1.38 8.95 -27.88
N HIS A 529 -0.17 8.86 -27.33
CA HIS A 529 0.01 8.84 -25.88
C HIS A 529 -0.43 10.15 -25.23
N ARG A 530 -0.09 11.31 -25.80
CA ARG A 530 -0.54 12.62 -25.29
C ARG A 530 -2.06 12.72 -25.27
N GLU A 531 -2.70 12.44 -26.40
CA GLU A 531 -4.15 12.50 -26.54
C GLU A 531 -4.84 11.54 -25.57
N TRP A 532 -4.33 10.31 -25.45
CA TRP A 532 -4.87 9.33 -24.52
C TRP A 532 -4.77 9.81 -23.07
N VAL A 533 -3.60 10.30 -22.63
CA VAL A 533 -3.40 10.81 -21.27
C VAL A 533 -4.29 12.02 -20.99
N LEU A 534 -4.36 13.00 -21.90
CA LEU A 534 -5.23 14.17 -21.76
C LEU A 534 -6.70 13.77 -21.63
N SER A 535 -7.15 12.80 -22.42
CA SER A 535 -8.52 12.28 -22.31
C SER A 535 -8.80 11.62 -20.96
N ARG A 536 -7.80 10.95 -20.35
CA ARG A 536 -7.93 10.40 -18.98
C ARG A 536 -8.03 11.53 -17.96
N PHE A 537 -7.17 12.54 -18.02
CA PHE A 537 -7.24 13.70 -17.12
C PHE A 537 -8.58 14.46 -17.23
N HIS A 538 -9.12 14.59 -18.44
CA HIS A 538 -10.46 15.13 -18.66
C HIS A 538 -11.55 14.31 -17.93
N ALA A 539 -11.44 12.98 -17.95
CA ALA A 539 -12.33 12.07 -17.25
C ALA A 539 -12.11 12.02 -15.72
N LEU A 540 -10.94 12.47 -15.23
CA LEU A 540 -10.60 12.52 -13.82
C LEU A 540 -11.09 13.77 -13.07
N ARG A 541 -11.45 14.85 -13.78
CA ARG A 541 -12.01 16.08 -13.17
C ARG A 541 -13.12 15.86 -12.13
N PRO A 542 -14.04 14.89 -12.30
CA PRO A 542 -15.09 14.58 -11.32
C PRO A 542 -14.60 13.89 -10.05
N PHE A 543 -13.32 13.53 -9.96
CA PHE A 543 -12.75 12.90 -8.76
C PHE A 543 -12.09 13.92 -7.81
N GLY A 544 -12.01 15.19 -8.20
CA GLY A 544 -11.44 16.27 -7.39
C GLY A 544 -11.01 17.49 -8.22
N LEU A 545 -11.00 18.67 -7.58
CA LEU A 545 -10.58 19.93 -8.18
C LEU A 545 -9.12 19.92 -8.63
N ASN A 546 -8.24 19.23 -7.89
CA ASN A 546 -6.83 19.13 -8.29
C ASN A 546 -6.64 18.35 -9.60
N PHE A 547 -7.50 17.38 -9.92
CA PHE A 547 -7.47 16.73 -11.24
C PHE A 547 -7.93 17.70 -12.35
N GLN A 548 -8.87 18.59 -12.06
CA GLN A 548 -9.30 19.62 -12.98
C GLN A 548 -8.19 20.64 -13.27
N ARG A 549 -7.51 21.14 -12.23
CA ARG A 549 -6.36 22.03 -12.38
C ARG A 549 -5.24 21.35 -13.16
N ALA A 550 -4.92 20.10 -12.83
CA ALA A 550 -3.92 19.32 -13.55
C ALA A 550 -4.28 19.13 -15.04
N TYR A 551 -5.54 18.87 -15.37
CA TYR A 551 -6.00 18.79 -16.76
C TYR A 551 -5.80 20.11 -17.51
N GLN A 552 -6.25 21.24 -16.93
CA GLN A 552 -6.10 22.56 -17.53
C GLN A 552 -4.62 22.91 -17.77
N PHE A 553 -3.78 22.62 -16.78
CA PHE A 553 -2.33 22.77 -16.88
C PHE A 553 -1.73 21.92 -18.00
N LEU A 554 -2.09 20.63 -18.08
CA LEU A 554 -1.55 19.73 -19.10
C LEU A 554 -1.97 20.13 -20.52
N VAL A 555 -3.20 20.59 -20.72
CA VAL A 555 -3.66 21.09 -22.04
C VAL A 555 -2.79 22.24 -22.51
N HIS A 556 -2.55 23.23 -21.65
CA HIS A 556 -1.70 24.37 -21.99
C HIS A 556 -0.24 23.97 -22.21
N LEU A 557 0.31 23.14 -21.32
CA LEU A 557 1.72 22.74 -21.41
C LEU A 557 2.01 21.89 -22.65
N VAL A 558 1.11 20.96 -23.00
CA VAL A 558 1.27 20.13 -24.19
C VAL A 558 1.25 20.98 -25.46
N ASP A 559 0.38 21.99 -25.53
CA ASP A 559 0.33 22.93 -26.65
C ASP A 559 1.64 23.75 -26.76
N LEU A 560 2.12 24.26 -25.62
CA LEU A 560 3.36 25.02 -25.55
C LEU A 560 4.58 24.19 -25.97
N GLN A 561 4.74 22.98 -25.44
CA GLN A 561 5.84 22.06 -25.82
C GLN A 561 5.74 21.60 -27.28
N SER A 562 4.53 21.50 -27.84
CA SER A 562 4.33 21.14 -29.25
C SER A 562 4.72 22.29 -30.19
N THR A 563 4.47 23.54 -29.77
CA THR A 563 4.81 24.73 -30.55
C THR A 563 6.30 25.07 -30.45
N SER A 564 6.90 24.96 -29.26
CA SER A 564 8.32 25.28 -29.04
C SER A 564 9.27 24.16 -29.47
N GLY A 565 8.83 22.89 -29.42
CA GLY A 565 9.69 21.72 -29.60
C GLY A 565 10.66 21.47 -28.42
N GLU A 566 10.53 22.24 -27.34
CA GLU A 566 11.41 22.22 -26.16
C GLU A 566 10.63 21.84 -24.90
N ARG A 567 11.35 21.35 -23.88
CA ARG A 567 10.77 21.09 -22.56
C ARG A 567 10.43 22.40 -21.87
N VAL A 568 9.23 22.47 -21.32
CA VAL A 568 8.75 23.65 -20.57
C VAL A 568 9.14 23.56 -19.11
N ASP A 569 9.51 24.68 -18.50
CA ASP A 569 9.73 24.76 -17.06
C ASP A 569 8.42 24.70 -16.27
N VAL A 570 8.08 23.49 -15.81
CA VAL A 570 6.89 23.24 -14.99
C VAL A 570 6.95 24.01 -13.67
N ARG A 571 8.13 24.15 -13.06
CA ARG A 571 8.25 24.80 -11.75
C ARG A 571 8.11 26.31 -11.88
N GLY A 572 8.67 26.90 -12.94
CA GLY A 572 8.45 28.30 -13.30
C GLY A 572 6.96 28.64 -13.48
N ILE A 573 6.18 27.78 -14.14
CA ILE A 573 4.73 27.99 -14.29
C ILE A 573 3.98 27.83 -12.96
N PHE A 574 4.38 26.89 -12.10
CA PHE A 574 3.81 26.79 -10.75
C PHE A 574 4.12 28.03 -9.90
N ALA A 575 5.30 28.64 -10.10
CA ALA A 575 5.67 29.89 -9.44
C ALA A 575 4.88 31.09 -9.96
N SER A 576 4.51 31.13 -11.25
CA SER A 576 3.68 32.21 -11.83
C SER A 576 2.22 32.17 -11.35
N ARG A 577 1.75 31.02 -10.84
CA ARG A 577 0.39 30.78 -10.30
C ARG A 577 -0.74 30.90 -11.32
N ASP A 578 -0.45 30.93 -12.62
CA ASP A 578 -1.46 31.12 -13.68
C ASP A 578 -2.54 30.01 -13.71
N PHE A 579 -2.20 28.79 -13.27
CA PHE A 579 -3.10 27.64 -13.24
C PHE A 579 -3.50 27.21 -11.82
N GLY A 580 -3.01 27.91 -10.80
CA GLY A 580 -3.06 27.43 -9.43
C GLY A 580 -2.15 26.23 -9.16
N LEU A 581 -1.80 26.01 -7.89
CA LEU A 581 -1.14 24.78 -7.48
C LEU A 581 -2.15 23.63 -7.39
N PHE A 582 -1.61 22.43 -7.60
CA PHE A 582 -2.30 21.18 -7.36
C PHE A 582 -1.31 20.12 -6.89
N VAL A 583 -1.82 19.11 -6.21
CA VAL A 583 -1.04 17.96 -5.72
C VAL A 583 -1.70 16.68 -6.23
N LEU A 584 -0.93 15.87 -6.96
CA LEU A 584 -1.33 14.57 -7.52
C LEU A 584 -0.66 13.40 -6.83
#